data_AF-A0A502SSB4-F1
#
_entry.id   AF-A0A502SSB4-F1
#
_cell.length_a   1.000
_cell.length_b   1.000
_cell.length_c   1.000
_cell.angle_alpha   90.00
_cell.angle_beta   90.00
_cell.angle_gamma   90.00
#
_symmetry.space_group_name_H-M   'P 1'
#
loop_
_entity.id
_entity.type
_entity.pdbx_description
1 polymer ?
#
loop_
_entity_poly.entity_id
_entity_poly.type
_entity_poly.pdbx_seq_one_letter_code
_entity_poly.pdbx_strand_id
1 'polypeptide(L)'
;MPQGLRECFAYYGAIPANPRWSWSARTPDGSAVVVTLWEDRLFRQGDQLIYDDVAIDTKVWSPRLGNKERLENLQWARDHNSGRFRVIIRIAKDLKQQPRNARPENYVQPNLWMTLTYLDEATGEFRAAGPVSDWDSTELEVPNTIQVGHKAQRLPAAVLRRVEPRMIEEAIDSFMAGMAHSFGQPTDYDLLLPSGERLPPKAIFGIALATVIGRPARPSDFTAGWGEPCFDIIERAGYPIVPKEEELHPSHYDDERAATEGSQKLVGHLQKERARGLAPMKKQWFVKQHGYLFCERCEVIPSQSLGLFGDACIEVHHRTVAVGKMSGPTRTRLADLQCLCANCHRIVHREML
;
A
#
# COMPACT_ATOMS: atom_id res chain seq x y z
N MET A 1 22.13 38.81 2.73
CA MET A 1 23.43 38.21 3.14
C MET A 1 23.14 36.78 3.58
N PRO A 2 23.95 35.77 3.20
CA PRO A 2 23.73 34.40 3.65
C PRO A 2 23.66 34.37 5.19
N GLN A 3 22.51 34.06 5.76
CA GLN A 3 22.34 34.05 7.20
C GLN A 3 22.86 32.73 7.77
N GLY A 4 23.68 32.81 8.81
CA GLY A 4 24.01 31.63 9.59
C GLY A 4 22.75 31.09 10.28
N LEU A 5 22.68 29.77 10.50
CA LEU A 5 21.51 29.15 11.15
C LEU A 5 21.17 29.80 12.52
N ARG A 6 22.20 30.28 13.23
CA ARG A 6 22.06 31.05 14.48
C ARG A 6 21.24 32.33 14.29
N GLU A 7 21.48 33.07 13.21
CA GLU A 7 20.79 34.32 12.90
C GLU A 7 19.34 34.05 12.52
N CYS A 8 19.09 32.96 11.78
CA CYS A 8 17.73 32.53 11.46
C CYS A 8 16.92 32.12 12.69
N PHE A 9 17.53 31.44 13.68
CA PHE A 9 16.85 31.17 14.95
C PHE A 9 16.60 32.45 15.75
N ALA A 10 17.60 33.35 15.81
CA ALA A 10 17.48 34.64 16.49
C ALA A 10 16.39 35.53 15.88
N TYR A 11 16.16 35.46 14.57
CA TYR A 11 15.07 36.16 13.88
C TYR A 11 13.70 35.83 14.52
N TYR A 12 13.47 34.56 14.87
CA TYR A 12 12.25 34.12 15.55
C TYR A 12 12.31 34.23 17.07
N GLY A 13 13.40 34.76 17.64
CA GLY A 13 13.62 34.77 19.09
C GLY A 13 13.84 33.38 19.70
N ALA A 14 14.14 32.37 18.89
CA ALA A 14 14.34 31.00 19.34
C ALA A 14 15.80 30.72 19.71
N ILE A 15 16.01 29.93 20.77
CA ILE A 15 17.35 29.61 21.28
C ILE A 15 17.65 28.13 21.01
N PRO A 16 18.58 27.81 20.09
CA PRO A 16 19.01 26.43 19.87
C PRO A 16 19.91 25.95 21.02
N ALA A 17 19.86 24.66 21.35
CA ALA A 17 20.77 24.05 22.32
C ALA A 17 22.24 24.17 21.89
N ASN A 18 22.52 24.09 20.58
CA ASN A 18 23.84 24.36 20.04
C ASN A 18 23.78 24.88 18.58
N PRO A 19 24.21 26.12 18.32
CA PRO A 19 24.15 26.73 17.00
C PRO A 19 24.87 25.97 15.87
N ARG A 20 25.78 25.02 16.19
CA ARG A 20 26.54 24.25 15.18
C ARG A 20 25.80 23.02 14.68
N TRP A 21 24.92 22.42 15.49
CA TRP A 21 24.27 21.15 15.15
C TRP A 21 22.76 21.16 15.32
N SER A 22 22.17 22.16 15.96
CA SER A 22 20.73 22.26 16.15
C SER A 22 20.00 22.40 14.83
N TRP A 23 18.96 21.58 14.65
CA TRP A 23 18.03 21.63 13.51
C TRP A 23 16.66 22.20 13.91
N SER A 24 16.51 22.58 15.17
CA SER A 24 15.33 23.24 15.69
C SER A 24 15.71 24.06 16.92
N ALA A 25 14.81 24.92 17.34
CA ALA A 25 14.94 25.70 18.56
C ALA A 25 13.55 26.06 19.07
N ARG A 26 13.49 26.54 20.32
CA ARG A 26 12.25 27.04 20.93
C ARG A 26 12.46 28.44 21.45
N THR A 27 11.41 29.25 21.44
CA THR A 27 11.41 30.53 22.14
C THR A 27 11.41 30.29 23.66
N PRO A 28 12.09 31.13 24.47
CA PRO A 28 12.17 30.93 25.92
C PRO A 28 10.82 30.91 26.64
N ASP A 29 9.83 31.63 26.08
CA ASP A 29 8.45 31.70 26.57
C ASP A 29 7.58 30.51 26.11
N GLY A 30 8.13 29.62 25.26
CA GLY A 30 7.40 28.51 24.65
C GLY A 30 6.41 28.93 23.56
N SER A 31 6.27 30.20 23.20
CA SER A 31 5.28 30.64 22.22
C SER A 31 5.49 30.06 20.81
N ALA A 32 6.72 29.64 20.46
CA ALA A 32 7.00 29.02 19.17
C ALA A 32 8.12 27.96 19.23
N VAL A 33 7.96 26.95 18.38
CA VAL A 33 9.04 26.07 17.93
C VAL A 33 9.44 26.49 16.53
N VAL A 34 10.73 26.51 16.25
CA VAL A 34 11.32 26.79 14.94
C VAL A 34 12.04 25.56 14.45
N VAL A 35 11.75 25.09 13.25
CA VAL A 35 12.32 23.88 12.66
C VAL A 35 13.02 24.23 11.35
N THR A 36 14.24 23.72 11.17
CA THR A 36 14.96 23.78 9.90
C THR A 36 14.53 22.62 9.01
N LEU A 37 14.06 22.94 7.80
CA LEU A 37 13.57 22.00 6.80
C LEU A 37 14.51 21.97 5.59
N TRP A 38 14.64 20.79 5.01
CA TRP A 38 15.27 20.64 3.69
C TRP A 38 14.29 21.07 2.59
N GLU A 39 14.74 21.94 1.69
CA GLU A 39 13.93 22.42 0.56
C GLU A 39 13.50 21.28 -0.37
N ASP A 40 14.37 20.31 -0.65
CA ASP A 40 14.09 19.15 -1.51
C ASP A 40 13.03 18.18 -0.95
N ARG A 41 12.53 18.46 0.25
CA ARG A 41 11.49 17.69 0.94
C ARG A 41 10.15 18.43 1.00
N LEU A 42 10.09 19.63 0.44
CA LEU A 42 8.85 20.41 0.31
C LEU A 42 8.25 20.25 -1.08
N PHE A 43 6.93 20.18 -1.14
CA PHE A 43 6.20 20.18 -2.40
C PHE A 43 4.82 20.80 -2.26
N ARG A 44 4.35 21.45 -3.33
CA ARG A 44 3.00 21.99 -3.41
C ARG A 44 1.97 20.89 -3.72
N GLN A 45 0.88 20.88 -2.97
CA GLN A 45 -0.31 20.08 -3.21
C GLN A 45 -1.54 20.99 -3.11
N GLY A 46 -2.00 21.50 -4.26
CA GLY A 46 -3.10 22.47 -4.31
C GLY A 46 -2.72 23.81 -3.68
N ASP A 47 -3.43 24.19 -2.61
CA ASP A 47 -3.21 25.38 -1.78
C ASP A 47 -2.32 25.10 -0.56
N GLN A 48 -1.88 23.86 -0.37
CA GLN A 48 -1.00 23.44 0.72
C GLN A 48 0.43 23.19 0.23
N LEU A 49 1.39 23.52 1.09
CA LEU A 49 2.78 23.14 1.02
C LEU A 49 3.02 21.99 2.00
N ILE A 50 3.52 20.87 1.50
CA ILE A 50 3.73 19.65 2.26
C ILE A 50 5.22 19.44 2.47
N TYR A 51 5.62 19.23 3.72
CA TYR A 51 6.93 18.71 4.08
C TYR A 51 6.84 17.22 4.37
N ASP A 52 7.78 16.45 3.83
CA ASP A 52 7.84 15.01 4.05
C ASP A 52 9.27 14.48 4.09
N ASP A 53 9.71 14.08 5.27
CA ASP A 53 11.00 13.41 5.46
C ASP A 53 10.85 11.93 5.89
N VAL A 54 9.69 11.31 5.63
CA VAL A 54 9.41 9.91 5.98
C VAL A 54 9.94 8.93 4.94
N ALA A 55 10.28 7.72 5.38
CA ALA A 55 10.80 6.60 4.59
C ALA A 55 12.14 6.91 3.93
N ILE A 56 13.01 7.60 4.68
CA ILE A 56 14.41 7.82 4.32
C ILE A 56 15.31 6.95 5.20
N ASP A 57 16.50 6.60 4.72
CA ASP A 57 17.48 5.93 5.59
C ASP A 57 17.87 6.86 6.74
N THR A 58 17.38 6.54 7.93
CA THR A 58 17.55 7.36 9.13
C THR A 58 18.83 7.07 9.88
N LYS A 59 19.50 5.95 9.61
CA LYS A 59 20.66 5.46 10.40
C LYS A 59 21.78 6.49 10.52
N VAL A 60 21.96 7.32 9.50
CA VAL A 60 23.03 8.33 9.43
C VAL A 60 22.76 9.53 10.34
N TRP A 61 21.50 9.86 10.61
CA TRP A 61 21.11 11.12 11.27
C TRP A 61 20.25 10.95 12.53
N SER A 62 19.46 9.87 12.65
CA SER A 62 18.59 9.64 13.80
C SER A 62 19.32 9.60 15.15
N PRO A 63 20.55 9.05 15.30
CA PRO A 63 21.24 9.04 16.60
C PRO A 63 21.91 10.38 16.94
N ARG A 64 21.88 11.39 16.05
CA ARG A 64 22.59 12.66 16.27
C ARG A 64 21.84 13.54 17.27
N LEU A 65 22.59 14.30 18.09
CA LEU A 65 22.03 15.24 19.07
C LEU A 65 21.07 16.26 18.45
N GLY A 66 21.37 16.74 17.24
CA GLY A 66 20.47 17.66 16.53
C GLY A 66 19.12 17.05 16.16
N ASN A 67 19.07 15.73 15.91
CA ASN A 67 17.80 15.05 15.71
C ASN A 67 17.07 14.84 17.04
N LYS A 68 17.79 14.50 18.11
CA LYS A 68 17.18 14.37 19.45
C LYS A 68 16.47 15.66 19.87
N GLU A 69 17.15 16.80 19.76
CA GLU A 69 16.55 18.12 20.03
C GLU A 69 15.37 18.41 19.10
N ARG A 70 15.51 18.10 17.79
CA ARG A 70 14.42 18.27 16.82
C ARG A 70 13.19 17.46 17.19
N LEU A 71 13.36 16.20 17.58
CA LEU A 71 12.29 15.34 18.03
C LEU A 71 11.62 15.89 19.30
N GLU A 72 12.40 16.28 20.31
CA GLU A 72 11.87 16.88 21.55
C GLU A 72 11.05 18.15 21.27
N ASN A 73 11.51 19.00 20.35
CA ASN A 73 10.79 20.21 19.96
C ASN A 73 9.54 19.91 19.11
N LEU A 74 9.57 18.91 18.24
CA LEU A 74 8.39 18.46 17.47
C LEU A 74 7.34 17.81 18.36
N GLN A 75 7.75 16.98 19.34
CA GLN A 75 6.86 16.45 20.38
C GLN A 75 6.24 17.59 21.18
N TRP A 76 7.04 18.57 21.60
CA TRP A 76 6.52 19.72 22.32
C TRP A 76 5.53 20.53 21.46
N ALA A 77 5.84 20.76 20.18
CA ALA A 77 4.94 21.44 19.24
C ALA A 77 3.68 20.63 18.92
N ARG A 78 3.68 19.31 19.06
CA ARG A 78 2.46 18.48 18.96
C ARG A 78 1.57 18.70 20.18
N ASP A 79 2.18 18.66 21.36
CA ASP A 79 1.49 18.68 22.64
C ASP A 79 1.06 20.11 23.05
N HIS A 80 1.60 21.13 22.38
CA HIS A 80 1.33 22.55 22.58
C HIS A 80 1.07 23.22 21.21
N ASN A 81 0.66 24.49 21.16
CA ASN A 81 0.58 25.26 19.91
C ASN A 81 -0.19 24.61 18.73
N SER A 82 -1.07 23.65 19.01
CA SER A 82 -1.86 22.91 18.01
C SER A 82 -1.02 22.24 16.92
N GLY A 83 0.17 21.71 17.23
CA GLY A 83 1.01 21.09 16.21
C GLY A 83 1.86 22.08 15.41
N ARG A 84 1.78 23.39 15.66
CA ARG A 84 2.31 24.42 14.78
C ARG A 84 3.74 24.82 15.10
N PHE A 85 4.54 25.03 14.05
CA PHE A 85 5.92 25.51 14.15
C PHE A 85 6.29 26.46 13.00
N ARG A 86 7.31 27.28 13.25
CA ARG A 86 7.95 28.20 12.30
C ARG A 86 9.05 27.50 11.50
N VAL A 87 9.34 28.02 10.32
CA VAL A 87 10.20 27.33 9.36
C VAL A 87 11.44 28.15 9.00
N ILE A 88 12.58 27.45 8.93
CA ILE A 88 13.79 27.89 8.24
C ILE A 88 14.04 26.89 7.11
N ILE A 89 14.26 27.36 5.89
CA ILE A 89 14.53 26.51 4.73
C ILE A 89 16.04 26.43 4.49
N ARG A 90 16.51 25.21 4.23
CA ARG A 90 17.90 24.92 3.93
C ARG A 90 18.00 24.11 2.65
N ILE A 91 18.96 24.48 1.80
CA ILE A 91 19.17 23.86 0.49
C ILE A 91 20.36 22.91 0.55
N ALA A 92 20.20 21.68 0.08
CA ALA A 92 21.30 20.75 -0.07
C ALA A 92 22.24 21.19 -1.21
N LYS A 93 23.55 21.09 -0.98
CA LYS A 93 24.56 21.35 -2.02
C LYS A 93 24.58 20.23 -3.07
N ASP A 94 24.44 18.98 -2.61
CA ASP A 94 24.37 17.77 -3.43
C ASP A 94 23.37 16.79 -2.82
N LEU A 95 22.34 16.43 -3.58
CA LEU A 95 21.28 15.51 -3.16
C LEU A 95 21.75 14.05 -3.11
N LYS A 96 22.86 13.71 -3.78
CA LYS A 96 23.41 12.36 -3.82
C LYS A 96 24.40 12.07 -2.69
N GLN A 97 24.92 13.10 -2.03
CA GLN A 97 25.89 12.96 -0.94
C GLN A 97 25.22 12.61 0.40
N GLN A 98 25.79 11.64 1.12
CA GLN A 98 25.40 11.28 2.49
C GLN A 98 26.63 11.18 3.41
N PRO A 99 26.67 11.88 4.57
CA PRO A 99 25.68 12.85 5.05
C PRO A 99 25.60 14.08 4.15
N ARG A 100 24.41 14.68 4.06
CA ARG A 100 24.16 15.87 3.24
C ARG A 100 24.99 17.06 3.70
N ASN A 101 25.59 17.77 2.74
CA ASN A 101 26.13 19.11 2.96
C ASN A 101 25.10 20.14 2.50
N ALA A 102 24.88 21.16 3.33
CA ALA A 102 24.03 22.29 2.96
C ALA A 102 24.82 23.37 2.22
N ARG A 103 24.12 24.15 1.40
CA ARG A 103 24.59 25.47 0.99
C ARG A 103 24.75 26.38 2.23
N PRO A 104 25.61 27.40 2.18
CA PRO A 104 25.80 28.30 3.32
C PRO A 104 24.56 29.14 3.63
N GLU A 105 23.73 29.42 2.61
CA GLU A 105 22.48 30.18 2.74
C GLU A 105 21.40 29.38 3.49
N ASN A 106 20.68 30.08 4.37
CA ASN A 106 19.46 29.61 5.03
C ASN A 106 18.41 30.69 4.85
N TYR A 107 17.15 30.28 4.66
CA TYR A 107 16.06 31.19 4.29
C TYR A 107 14.98 31.14 5.35
N VAL A 108 14.76 32.26 6.01
CA VAL A 108 13.63 32.44 6.92
C VAL A 108 12.35 32.54 6.09
N GLN A 109 11.25 31.96 6.58
CA GLN A 109 9.92 32.08 5.98
C GLN A 109 8.98 32.80 6.96
N PRO A 110 8.96 34.16 6.96
CA PRO A 110 8.39 34.98 8.03
C PRO A 110 6.94 34.68 8.38
N ASN A 111 6.13 34.34 7.36
CA ASN A 111 4.70 34.11 7.51
C ASN A 111 4.37 32.63 7.64
N LEU A 112 5.23 31.74 7.15
CA LEU A 112 4.95 30.32 7.08
C LEU A 112 4.90 29.67 8.47
N TRP A 113 3.70 29.24 8.82
CA TRP A 113 3.48 28.23 9.85
C TRP A 113 3.17 26.91 9.19
N MET A 114 3.83 25.86 9.66
CA MET A 114 3.45 24.50 9.31
C MET A 114 2.87 23.79 10.52
N THR A 115 1.93 22.89 10.27
CA THR A 115 1.27 22.05 11.27
C THR A 115 1.75 20.63 11.09
N LEU A 116 2.25 20.04 12.17
CA LEU A 116 2.66 18.64 12.22
C LEU A 116 1.45 17.73 11.96
N THR A 117 1.57 16.86 10.97
CA THR A 117 0.51 15.90 10.59
C THR A 117 0.90 14.45 10.89
N TYR A 118 2.19 14.18 11.09
CA TYR A 118 2.74 12.89 11.46
C TYR A 118 4.09 13.08 12.15
N LEU A 119 4.41 12.24 13.13
CA LEU A 119 5.73 12.17 13.77
C LEU A 119 6.01 10.73 14.20
N ASP A 120 7.13 10.18 13.73
CA ASP A 120 7.70 8.94 14.23
C ASP A 120 8.62 9.25 15.42
N GLU A 121 8.19 8.87 16.62
CA GLU A 121 8.97 9.15 17.83
C GLU A 121 10.21 8.26 17.99
N ALA A 122 10.31 7.15 17.25
CA ALA A 122 11.49 6.31 17.28
C ALA A 122 12.60 6.87 16.40
N THR A 123 12.25 7.48 15.25
CA THR A 123 13.23 7.94 14.26
C THR A 123 13.39 9.46 14.20
N GLY A 124 12.34 10.23 14.51
CA GLY A 124 12.27 11.67 14.29
C GLY A 124 11.87 12.07 12.86
N GLU A 125 11.43 11.11 12.04
CA GLU A 125 10.77 11.39 10.76
C GLU A 125 9.39 12.01 11.00
N PHE A 126 8.97 12.95 10.16
CA PHE A 126 7.72 13.67 10.32
C PHE A 126 7.15 14.18 9.00
N ARG A 127 5.88 14.59 9.07
CA ARG A 127 5.22 15.34 7.99
C ARG A 127 4.57 16.57 8.54
N ALA A 128 4.51 17.61 7.72
CA ALA A 128 3.81 18.82 8.07
C ALA A 128 3.18 19.47 6.84
N ALA A 129 2.15 20.27 7.08
CA ALA A 129 1.46 21.04 6.05
C ALA A 129 1.34 22.51 6.47
N GLY A 130 1.53 23.43 5.54
CA GLY A 130 1.27 24.86 5.72
C GLY A 130 0.65 25.44 4.45
N PRO A 131 -0.06 26.57 4.53
CA PRO A 131 -0.68 27.16 3.34
C PRO A 131 0.38 27.76 2.41
N VAL A 132 0.22 27.57 1.10
CA VAL A 132 1.12 28.15 0.08
C VAL A 132 1.10 29.68 0.13
N SER A 133 -0.02 30.29 0.54
CA SER A 133 -0.15 31.73 0.70
C SER A 133 0.84 32.35 1.70
N ASP A 134 1.36 31.53 2.62
CA ASP A 134 2.28 32.01 3.66
C ASP A 134 3.76 31.84 3.24
N TRP A 135 4.02 31.26 2.06
CA TRP A 135 5.37 31.15 1.51
C TRP A 135 5.86 32.51 1.00
N ASP A 136 6.99 32.95 1.52
CA ASP A 136 7.71 34.12 1.02
C ASP A 136 8.53 33.72 -0.21
N SER A 137 8.07 34.18 -1.38
CA SER A 137 8.70 33.90 -2.67
C SER A 137 9.79 34.91 -3.07
N THR A 138 10.16 35.84 -2.18
CA THR A 138 11.14 36.89 -2.49
C THR A 138 12.53 36.31 -2.77
N GLU A 139 12.91 35.27 -2.04
CA GLU A 139 14.24 34.63 -2.15
C GLU A 139 14.19 33.19 -2.68
N LEU A 140 13.05 32.50 -2.59
CA LEU A 140 12.88 31.12 -3.05
C LEU A 140 11.56 30.95 -3.81
N GLU A 141 11.61 30.31 -4.98
CA GLU A 141 10.38 29.91 -5.66
C GLU A 141 9.57 28.94 -4.80
N VAL A 142 8.24 29.01 -4.90
CA VAL A 142 7.37 28.01 -4.28
C VAL A 142 7.74 26.64 -4.87
N PRO A 143 7.96 25.60 -4.05
CA PRO A 143 8.26 24.25 -4.54
C PRO A 143 7.16 23.74 -5.49
N ASN A 144 7.39 23.85 -6.80
CA ASN A 144 6.42 23.49 -7.84
C ASN A 144 6.42 21.99 -8.16
N THR A 145 7.32 21.22 -7.55
CA THR A 145 7.45 19.79 -7.77
C THR A 145 6.33 19.05 -7.04
N ILE A 146 5.24 18.68 -7.72
CA ILE A 146 4.53 17.43 -7.34
C ILE A 146 5.63 16.37 -7.32
N GLN A 147 5.92 15.67 -6.22
CA GLN A 147 7.07 14.75 -6.18
C GLN A 147 7.04 13.75 -7.35
N VAL A 148 7.73 14.08 -8.45
CA VAL A 148 8.10 13.15 -9.50
C VAL A 148 9.53 12.73 -9.15
N GLY A 149 9.66 11.61 -8.45
CA GLY A 149 10.91 10.86 -8.49
C GLY A 149 11.86 10.96 -7.30
N HIS A 150 11.39 11.20 -6.08
CA HIS A 150 12.01 10.45 -4.99
C HIS A 150 11.46 9.03 -5.07
N LYS A 151 12.30 8.03 -5.38
CA LYS A 151 11.99 6.66 -5.00
C LYS A 151 11.78 6.71 -3.49
N ALA A 152 10.53 6.87 -3.03
CA ALA A 152 10.19 6.56 -1.65
C ALA A 152 10.80 5.19 -1.42
N GLN A 153 11.65 5.07 -0.41
CA GLN A 153 12.28 3.80 -0.17
C GLN A 153 11.15 2.84 0.17
N ARG A 154 10.87 1.90 -0.75
CA ARG A 154 9.82 0.91 -0.54
C ARG A 154 10.05 0.27 0.82
N LEU A 155 8.98 0.10 1.58
CA LEU A 155 9.08 -0.57 2.86
C LEU A 155 9.69 -1.96 2.63
N PRO A 156 10.61 -2.40 3.50
CA PRO A 156 11.20 -3.74 3.38
C PRO A 156 10.11 -4.81 3.36
N ALA A 157 10.31 -5.86 2.57
CA ALA A 157 9.35 -6.97 2.49
C ALA A 157 9.04 -7.58 3.87
N ALA A 158 9.99 -7.55 4.82
CA ALA A 158 9.78 -7.98 6.20
C ALA A 158 8.71 -7.16 6.93
N VAL A 159 8.60 -5.86 6.66
CA VAL A 159 7.55 -4.99 7.22
C VAL A 159 6.22 -5.30 6.54
N LEU A 160 6.20 -5.40 5.21
CA LEU A 160 4.98 -5.72 4.46
C LEU A 160 4.38 -7.07 4.85
N ARG A 161 5.24 -8.06 5.14
CA ARG A 161 4.82 -9.42 5.56
C ARG A 161 4.31 -9.51 7.00
N ARG A 162 4.31 -8.42 7.76
CA ARG A 162 3.61 -8.33 9.05
C ARG A 162 2.11 -8.11 8.89
N VAL A 163 1.62 -7.79 7.69
CA VAL A 163 0.18 -7.75 7.40
C VAL A 163 -0.35 -9.17 7.43
N GLU A 164 -1.28 -9.44 8.34
CA GLU A 164 -1.91 -10.75 8.49
C GLU A 164 -3.19 -10.86 7.64
N PRO A 165 -3.60 -12.07 7.22
CA PRO A 165 -4.82 -12.27 6.43
C PRO A 165 -6.08 -11.62 7.01
N ARG A 166 -6.27 -11.70 8.33
CA ARG A 166 -7.38 -11.04 9.06
C ARG A 166 -7.45 -9.53 8.82
N MET A 167 -6.30 -8.87 8.70
CA MET A 167 -6.24 -7.42 8.47
C MET A 167 -6.75 -7.05 7.07
N ILE A 168 -6.71 -7.99 6.11
CA ILE A 168 -7.29 -7.80 4.77
C ILE A 168 -8.83 -7.78 4.86
N GLU A 169 -9.41 -8.65 5.68
CA GLU A 169 -10.88 -8.67 5.90
C GLU A 169 -11.35 -7.34 6.50
N GLU A 170 -10.69 -6.86 7.57
CA GLU A 170 -11.01 -5.58 8.21
C GLU A 170 -10.80 -4.37 7.28
N ALA A 171 -9.79 -4.45 6.42
CA ALA A 171 -9.52 -3.42 5.42
C ALA A 171 -10.60 -3.37 4.33
N ILE A 172 -11.16 -4.52 3.93
CA ILE A 172 -12.30 -4.59 3.00
C ILE A 172 -13.52 -3.92 3.63
N ASP A 173 -13.85 -4.26 4.88
CA ASP A 173 -15.00 -3.65 5.57
C ASP A 173 -14.84 -2.13 5.69
N SER A 174 -13.64 -1.68 6.07
CA SER A 174 -13.30 -0.26 6.17
C SER A 174 -13.40 0.46 4.82
N PHE A 175 -12.91 -0.16 3.74
CA PHE A 175 -12.99 0.39 2.39
C PHE A 175 -14.46 0.52 1.94
N MET A 176 -15.27 -0.51 2.15
CA MET A 176 -16.69 -0.51 1.80
C MET A 176 -17.50 0.50 2.61
N ALA A 177 -17.09 0.78 3.85
CA ALA A 177 -17.64 1.85 4.68
C ALA A 177 -17.22 3.28 4.24
N GLY A 178 -16.43 3.41 3.18
CA GLY A 178 -16.02 4.70 2.61
C GLY A 178 -14.80 5.34 3.27
N MET A 179 -13.93 4.56 3.91
CA MET A 179 -12.69 5.07 4.50
C MET A 179 -11.81 5.79 3.45
N ALA A 180 -11.41 7.02 3.76
CA ALA A 180 -10.52 7.79 2.90
C ALA A 180 -9.11 7.19 2.82
N HIS A 181 -8.54 7.14 1.61
CA HIS A 181 -7.19 6.62 1.38
C HIS A 181 -6.47 7.30 0.20
N SER A 182 -5.14 7.20 0.14
CA SER A 182 -4.32 7.83 -0.92
C SER A 182 -4.08 6.97 -2.17
N PHE A 183 -4.72 5.81 -2.29
CA PHE A 183 -4.56 4.92 -3.46
C PHE A 183 -5.53 5.30 -4.59
N GLY A 184 -5.02 5.37 -5.82
CA GLY A 184 -5.83 5.64 -7.01
C GLY A 184 -6.63 4.43 -7.49
N GLN A 185 -7.38 4.63 -8.58
CA GLN A 185 -8.12 3.56 -9.28
C GLN A 185 -7.18 2.40 -9.69
N PRO A 186 -7.61 1.14 -9.58
CA PRO A 186 -6.78 -0.01 -9.96
C PRO A 186 -6.46 0.04 -11.45
N THR A 187 -5.19 -0.18 -11.81
CA THR A 187 -4.73 -0.09 -13.20
C THR A 187 -4.95 -1.39 -13.96
N ASP A 188 -4.54 -2.52 -13.40
CA ASP A 188 -4.40 -3.77 -14.17
C ASP A 188 -5.17 -4.96 -13.57
N TYR A 189 -5.44 -4.93 -12.26
CA TYR A 189 -6.00 -6.07 -11.52
C TYR A 189 -6.96 -5.63 -10.41
N ASP A 190 -7.96 -6.48 -10.15
CA ASP A 190 -8.93 -6.34 -9.07
C ASP A 190 -8.84 -7.52 -8.10
N LEU A 191 -9.11 -7.27 -6.83
CA LEU A 191 -9.43 -8.26 -5.82
C LEU A 191 -10.90 -8.63 -5.96
N LEU A 192 -11.22 -9.93 -6.07
CA LEU A 192 -12.60 -10.40 -6.22
C LEU A 192 -13.18 -10.86 -4.88
N LEU A 193 -14.30 -10.24 -4.46
CA LEU A 193 -15.05 -10.67 -3.29
C LEU A 193 -15.95 -11.87 -3.61
N PRO A 194 -16.33 -12.70 -2.61
CA PRO A 194 -17.31 -13.77 -2.79
C PRO A 194 -18.68 -13.27 -3.29
N SER A 195 -19.02 -12.00 -3.03
CA SER A 195 -20.23 -11.35 -3.57
C SER A 195 -20.15 -11.10 -5.08
N GLY A 196 -18.96 -11.16 -5.68
CA GLY A 196 -18.69 -10.81 -7.07
C GLY A 196 -18.24 -9.37 -7.28
N GLU A 197 -18.20 -8.56 -6.22
CA GLU A 197 -17.64 -7.21 -6.24
C GLU A 197 -16.13 -7.23 -6.47
N ARG A 198 -15.62 -6.22 -7.18
CA ARG A 198 -14.21 -6.06 -7.56
C ARG A 198 -13.64 -4.83 -6.87
N LEU A 199 -12.58 -5.01 -6.09
CA LEU A 199 -11.96 -3.97 -5.29
C LEU A 199 -10.49 -3.74 -5.67
N PRO A 200 -9.94 -2.52 -5.54
CA PRO A 200 -8.53 -2.24 -5.82
C PRO A 200 -7.58 -2.93 -4.83
N PRO A 201 -6.74 -3.91 -5.26
CA PRO A 201 -5.87 -4.66 -4.35
C PRO A 201 -4.91 -3.76 -3.55
N LYS A 202 -4.35 -2.73 -4.22
CA LYS A 202 -3.43 -1.77 -3.57
C LYS A 202 -4.10 -0.97 -2.47
N ALA A 203 -5.35 -0.56 -2.65
CA ALA A 203 -6.04 0.21 -1.63
C ALA A 203 -6.33 -0.66 -0.40
N ILE A 204 -6.84 -1.88 -0.62
CA ILE A 204 -7.13 -2.83 0.46
C ILE A 204 -5.87 -3.17 1.25
N PHE A 205 -4.79 -3.57 0.56
CA PHE A 205 -3.53 -3.85 1.24
C PHE A 205 -2.97 -2.61 1.96
N GLY A 206 -3.11 -1.42 1.36
CA GLY A 206 -2.66 -0.17 1.96
C GLY A 206 -3.39 0.19 3.25
N ILE A 207 -4.70 -0.02 3.31
CA ILE A 207 -5.51 0.16 4.53
C ILE A 207 -5.02 -0.81 5.62
N ALA A 208 -4.86 -2.09 5.28
CA ALA A 208 -4.35 -3.10 6.22
C ALA A 208 -2.92 -2.76 6.72
N LEU A 209 -2.05 -2.32 5.80
CA LEU A 209 -0.67 -1.94 6.08
C LEU A 209 -0.57 -0.73 7.01
N ALA A 210 -1.53 0.20 6.94
CA ALA A 210 -1.53 1.41 7.77
C ALA A 210 -1.53 1.06 9.27
N THR A 211 -2.25 0.02 9.67
CA THR A 211 -2.28 -0.51 11.03
C THR A 211 -0.92 -1.06 11.47
N VAL A 212 -0.18 -1.69 10.55
CA VAL A 212 1.15 -2.26 10.81
C VAL A 212 2.23 -1.19 10.98
N ILE A 213 2.16 -0.13 10.18
CA ILE A 213 3.19 0.93 10.14
C ILE A 213 2.84 2.16 11.00
N GLY A 214 1.66 2.19 11.62
CA GLY A 214 1.21 3.29 12.48
C GLY A 214 0.95 4.61 11.74
N ARG A 215 0.84 4.57 10.41
CA ARG A 215 0.58 5.74 9.56
C ARG A 215 -0.18 5.35 8.30
N PRO A 216 -0.88 6.28 7.63
CA PRO A 216 -1.44 6.02 6.31
C PRO A 216 -0.37 5.52 5.32
N ALA A 217 -0.64 4.39 4.66
CA ALA A 217 0.19 3.83 3.62
C ALA A 217 -0.01 4.56 2.29
N ARG A 218 1.01 4.55 1.43
CA ARG A 218 1.04 5.24 0.13
C ARG A 218 1.31 4.29 -1.03
N PRO A 219 0.94 4.65 -2.26
CA PRO A 219 1.29 3.88 -3.45
C PRO A 219 2.79 3.63 -3.64
N SER A 220 3.63 4.50 -3.07
CA SER A 220 5.09 4.40 -3.15
C SER A 220 5.71 3.52 -2.05
N ASP A 221 4.96 3.17 -1.01
CA ASP A 221 5.44 2.33 0.11
C ASP A 221 5.67 0.87 -0.30
N PHE A 222 4.96 0.38 -1.32
CA PHE A 222 5.04 -1.02 -1.77
C PHE A 222 4.66 -1.16 -3.24
N THR A 223 4.88 -2.36 -3.78
CA THR A 223 4.40 -2.75 -5.12
C THR A 223 3.36 -3.83 -5.00
N ALA A 224 2.46 -3.87 -5.97
CA ALA A 224 1.46 -4.91 -6.07
C ALA A 224 1.64 -5.59 -7.43
N GLY A 225 1.67 -6.91 -7.40
CA GLY A 225 2.03 -7.79 -8.51
C GLY A 225 2.32 -9.19 -7.98
N TRP A 226 2.29 -10.20 -8.84
CA TRP A 226 2.62 -11.57 -8.42
C TRP A 226 4.06 -11.68 -7.94
N GLY A 227 4.26 -12.36 -6.81
CA GLY A 227 5.56 -12.46 -6.13
C GLY A 227 5.85 -11.31 -5.17
N GLU A 228 5.00 -10.27 -5.13
CA GLU A 228 5.09 -9.20 -4.14
C GLU A 228 4.20 -9.51 -2.91
N PRO A 229 4.58 -9.09 -1.69
CA PRO A 229 3.80 -9.35 -0.48
C PRO A 229 2.34 -8.94 -0.56
N CYS A 230 2.02 -7.85 -1.27
CA CYS A 230 0.66 -7.35 -1.44
C CYS A 230 -0.29 -8.42 -2.01
N PHE A 231 0.07 -9.02 -3.16
CA PHE A 231 -0.78 -10.02 -3.81
C PHE A 231 -0.75 -11.34 -3.05
N ASP A 232 0.43 -11.77 -2.63
CA ASP A 232 0.60 -13.01 -1.85
C ASP A 232 -0.32 -13.05 -0.62
N ILE A 233 -0.41 -11.95 0.12
CA ILE A 233 -1.16 -11.87 1.38
C ILE A 233 -2.66 -11.78 1.12
N ILE A 234 -3.07 -11.01 0.11
CA ILE A 234 -4.47 -10.94 -0.34
C ILE A 234 -4.98 -12.31 -0.77
N GLU A 235 -4.22 -13.05 -1.58
CA GLU A 235 -4.61 -14.39 -2.02
C GLU A 235 -4.64 -15.39 -0.85
N ARG A 236 -3.70 -15.29 0.10
CA ARG A 236 -3.71 -16.09 1.34
C ARG A 236 -4.90 -15.79 2.25
N ALA A 237 -5.44 -14.58 2.19
CA ALA A 237 -6.68 -14.20 2.85
C ALA A 237 -7.94 -14.76 2.14
N GLY A 238 -7.77 -15.48 1.02
CA GLY A 238 -8.87 -16.12 0.30
C GLY A 238 -9.52 -15.24 -0.76
N TYR A 239 -8.93 -14.08 -1.07
CA TYR A 239 -9.44 -13.17 -2.09
C TYR A 239 -8.53 -13.22 -3.32
N PRO A 240 -8.95 -13.83 -4.43
CA PRO A 240 -8.11 -13.91 -5.60
C PRO A 240 -8.03 -12.57 -6.32
N ILE A 241 -6.91 -12.43 -7.03
CA ILE A 241 -6.65 -11.26 -7.85
C ILE A 241 -6.87 -11.64 -9.31
N VAL A 242 -7.71 -10.87 -9.99
CA VAL A 242 -8.16 -11.10 -11.34
C VAL A 242 -7.79 -9.90 -12.23
N PRO A 243 -7.44 -10.10 -13.51
CA PRO A 243 -7.24 -9.01 -14.45
C PRO A 243 -8.49 -8.12 -14.57
N LYS A 244 -8.24 -6.83 -14.80
CA LYS A 244 -9.26 -5.88 -15.22
C LYS A 244 -9.60 -6.20 -16.69
N GLU A 245 -10.88 -6.36 -17.00
CA GLU A 245 -11.32 -6.68 -18.36
C GLU A 245 -11.12 -5.46 -19.28
N GLU A 246 -10.20 -5.55 -20.25
CA GLU A 246 -10.25 -4.79 -21.52
C GLU A 246 -9.99 -5.77 -22.69
N GLU A 247 -10.66 -5.55 -23.83
CA GLU A 247 -10.81 -6.44 -24.99
C GLU A 247 -9.53 -7.19 -25.41
N LEU A 248 -9.57 -8.53 -25.39
CA LEU A 248 -8.50 -9.37 -25.95
C LEU A 248 -8.55 -9.36 -27.48
N HIS A 249 -7.55 -8.72 -28.10
CA HIS A 249 -7.23 -8.92 -29.51
C HIS A 249 -6.80 -10.39 -29.74
N PRO A 250 -7.36 -11.10 -30.74
CA PRO A 250 -7.08 -12.50 -30.93
C PRO A 250 -5.68 -12.70 -31.55
N SER A 251 -4.76 -13.32 -30.83
CA SER A 251 -3.56 -13.91 -31.43
C SER A 251 -3.62 -15.44 -31.38
N HIS A 252 -3.95 -15.97 -32.55
CA HIS A 252 -3.58 -17.26 -33.14
C HIS A 252 -3.74 -18.55 -32.32
N TYR A 253 -4.74 -19.32 -32.75
CA TYR A 253 -4.82 -20.78 -32.66
C TYR A 253 -3.56 -21.46 -33.20
N ASP A 254 -3.07 -22.49 -32.51
CA ASP A 254 -2.81 -23.77 -33.19
C ASP A 254 -2.82 -24.96 -32.21
N ASP A 255 -3.16 -26.09 -32.80
CA ASP A 255 -3.89 -27.22 -32.26
C ASP A 255 -3.02 -28.39 -31.74
N GLU A 256 -3.68 -29.27 -30.99
CA GLU A 256 -3.47 -30.72 -30.83
C GLU A 256 -2.11 -31.45 -31.05
N ARG A 257 -1.83 -32.34 -30.07
CA ARG A 257 -1.33 -33.74 -30.15
C ARG A 257 0.12 -34.10 -29.72
N ALA A 258 0.14 -35.33 -29.19
CA ALA A 258 1.25 -36.23 -28.88
C ALA A 258 1.92 -36.09 -27.50
N ALA A 259 1.46 -36.95 -26.58
CA ALA A 259 2.15 -37.31 -25.36
C ALA A 259 3.50 -37.97 -25.67
N THR A 260 4.55 -37.49 -25.02
CA THR A 260 5.75 -38.25 -24.71
C THR A 260 6.08 -38.00 -23.24
N GLU A 261 6.14 -39.10 -22.51
CA GLU A 261 6.42 -39.16 -21.08
C GLU A 261 7.69 -38.37 -20.75
N GLY A 262 7.59 -37.40 -19.83
CA GLY A 262 8.76 -36.73 -19.24
C GLY A 262 9.20 -35.38 -19.82
N SER A 263 8.36 -34.64 -20.56
CA SER A 263 8.74 -33.30 -21.06
C SER A 263 8.03 -32.14 -20.33
N GLN A 264 8.80 -31.08 -20.07
CA GLN A 264 8.49 -29.86 -19.30
C GLN A 264 7.28 -29.02 -19.79
N LYS A 265 6.45 -29.55 -20.69
CA LYS A 265 5.21 -28.92 -21.17
C LYS A 265 4.01 -29.11 -20.24
N LEU A 266 4.10 -29.96 -19.22
CA LEU A 266 3.05 -30.10 -18.19
C LEU A 266 2.88 -28.82 -17.36
N VAL A 267 3.93 -28.00 -17.25
CA VAL A 267 3.89 -26.76 -16.47
C VAL A 267 2.96 -25.73 -17.11
N GLY A 268 2.94 -25.62 -18.44
CA GLY A 268 2.05 -24.68 -19.14
C GLY A 268 0.57 -25.07 -19.04
N HIS A 269 0.25 -26.37 -19.05
CA HIS A 269 -1.13 -26.84 -18.91
C HIS A 269 -1.62 -26.80 -17.46
N LEU A 270 -0.75 -27.15 -16.49
CA LEU A 270 -1.02 -26.98 -15.06
C LEU A 270 -1.10 -25.50 -14.64
N GLN A 271 -0.43 -24.59 -15.34
CA GLN A 271 -0.52 -23.14 -15.13
C GLN A 271 -1.84 -22.57 -15.67
N LYS A 272 -2.38 -23.09 -16.79
CA LYS A 272 -3.68 -22.66 -17.33
C LYS A 272 -4.88 -23.27 -16.60
N GLU A 273 -4.80 -24.51 -16.10
CA GLU A 273 -5.88 -25.10 -15.28
C GLU A 273 -5.94 -24.51 -13.85
N ARG A 274 -4.92 -23.76 -13.45
CA ARG A 274 -4.90 -22.96 -12.22
C ARG A 274 -5.39 -21.54 -12.45
N ALA A 275 -6.62 -21.39 -12.96
CA ALA A 275 -7.46 -20.23 -12.65
C ALA A 275 -7.77 -20.27 -11.13
N ARG A 276 -6.76 -19.92 -10.32
CA ARG A 276 -6.59 -20.33 -8.93
C ARG A 276 -7.42 -19.56 -7.90
N GLY A 277 -8.52 -18.94 -8.32
CA GLY A 277 -9.41 -18.18 -7.43
C GLY A 277 -10.77 -18.83 -7.22
N LEU A 278 -11.48 -19.14 -8.32
CA LEU A 278 -12.92 -19.41 -8.22
C LEU A 278 -13.27 -20.74 -7.54
N ALA A 279 -12.49 -21.80 -7.72
CA ALA A 279 -12.77 -23.08 -7.09
C ALA A 279 -12.54 -23.07 -5.57
N PRO A 280 -11.39 -22.59 -5.04
CA PRO A 280 -11.23 -22.37 -3.60
C PRO A 280 -12.26 -21.39 -3.03
N MET A 281 -12.53 -20.27 -3.70
CA MET A 281 -13.55 -19.30 -3.28
C MET A 281 -14.94 -19.92 -3.21
N LYS A 282 -15.36 -20.68 -4.23
CA LYS A 282 -16.68 -21.34 -4.26
C LYS A 282 -16.81 -22.27 -3.07
N LYS A 283 -15.80 -23.08 -2.76
CA LYS A 283 -15.83 -24.00 -1.60
C LYS A 283 -15.91 -23.23 -0.28
N GLN A 284 -15.14 -22.16 -0.11
CA GLN A 284 -15.19 -21.35 1.11
C GLN A 284 -16.53 -20.63 1.27
N TRP A 285 -17.05 -20.01 0.19
CA TRP A 285 -18.39 -19.43 0.18
C TRP A 285 -19.45 -20.47 0.54
N PHE A 286 -19.35 -21.67 -0.02
CA PHE A 286 -20.29 -22.76 0.21
C PHE A 286 -20.30 -23.18 1.68
N VAL A 287 -19.13 -23.35 2.29
CA VAL A 287 -19.00 -23.63 3.73
C VAL A 287 -19.54 -22.47 4.57
N LYS A 288 -19.29 -21.21 4.20
CA LYS A 288 -19.85 -20.05 4.93
C LYS A 288 -21.37 -20.01 4.88
N GLN A 289 -21.99 -20.36 3.74
CA GLN A 289 -23.45 -20.32 3.58
C GLN A 289 -24.15 -21.54 4.18
N HIS A 290 -23.54 -22.71 4.11
CA HIS A 290 -24.19 -23.98 4.45
C HIS A 290 -23.61 -24.68 5.68
N GLY A 291 -22.50 -24.18 6.25
CA GLY A 291 -21.81 -24.74 7.42
C GLY A 291 -20.87 -25.91 7.11
N TYR A 292 -21.12 -26.67 6.04
CA TYR A 292 -20.31 -27.82 5.62
C TYR A 292 -20.28 -27.96 4.10
N LEU A 293 -19.30 -28.70 3.57
CA LEU A 293 -19.14 -28.92 2.14
C LEU A 293 -19.85 -30.21 1.72
N PHE A 294 -20.81 -30.11 0.78
CA PHE A 294 -21.55 -31.26 0.26
C PHE A 294 -21.73 -31.17 -1.26
N CYS A 295 -22.07 -32.31 -1.87
CA CYS A 295 -22.35 -32.36 -3.31
C CYS A 295 -23.73 -31.74 -3.60
N GLU A 296 -23.79 -30.69 -4.42
CA GLU A 296 -25.04 -30.04 -4.84
C GLU A 296 -25.98 -30.97 -5.64
N ARG A 297 -25.50 -32.14 -6.11
CA ARG A 297 -26.30 -33.11 -6.88
C ARG A 297 -26.86 -34.27 -6.05
N CYS A 298 -26.03 -34.87 -5.19
CA CYS A 298 -26.43 -36.06 -4.43
C CYS A 298 -26.40 -35.86 -2.91
N GLU A 299 -26.15 -34.64 -2.46
CA GLU A 299 -26.16 -34.20 -1.06
C GLU A 299 -25.17 -34.93 -0.15
N VAL A 300 -24.29 -35.78 -0.71
CA VAL A 300 -23.26 -36.46 0.08
C VAL A 300 -22.35 -35.42 0.75
N ILE A 301 -22.13 -35.61 2.05
CA ILE A 301 -21.15 -34.88 2.86
C ILE A 301 -19.96 -35.82 3.05
N PRO A 302 -18.91 -35.72 2.23
CA PRO A 302 -17.83 -36.71 2.23
C PRO A 302 -17.10 -36.78 3.57
N SER A 303 -16.98 -35.69 4.31
CA SER A 303 -16.39 -35.70 5.65
C SER A 303 -17.11 -36.60 6.66
N GLN A 304 -18.41 -36.90 6.46
CA GLN A 304 -19.15 -37.82 7.32
C GLN A 304 -18.86 -39.30 7.00
N SER A 305 -18.57 -39.63 5.74
CA SER A 305 -18.38 -41.03 5.29
C SER A 305 -16.92 -41.41 5.04
N LEU A 306 -16.05 -40.45 4.72
CA LEU A 306 -14.64 -40.63 4.35
C LEU A 306 -13.66 -40.04 5.38
N GLY A 307 -14.18 -39.54 6.51
CA GLY A 307 -13.38 -38.97 7.60
C GLY A 307 -12.95 -37.52 7.39
N LEU A 308 -12.10 -37.00 8.28
CA LEU A 308 -11.75 -35.58 8.40
C LEU A 308 -11.35 -34.89 7.08
N PHE A 309 -10.69 -35.63 6.17
CA PHE A 309 -10.22 -35.10 4.89
C PHE A 309 -11.16 -35.39 3.72
N GLY A 310 -12.35 -35.94 3.98
CA GLY A 310 -13.31 -36.37 2.96
C GLY A 310 -13.72 -35.23 2.01
N ASP A 311 -13.77 -33.99 2.50
CA ASP A 311 -14.17 -32.82 1.70
C ASP A 311 -13.23 -32.54 0.51
N ALA A 312 -12.03 -33.14 0.49
CA ALA A 312 -11.16 -33.15 -0.68
C ALA A 312 -11.83 -33.80 -1.92
N CYS A 313 -12.82 -34.68 -1.72
CA CYS A 313 -13.60 -35.33 -2.77
C CYS A 313 -14.64 -34.43 -3.44
N ILE A 314 -14.85 -33.20 -2.95
CA ILE A 314 -15.71 -32.22 -3.60
C ILE A 314 -14.88 -31.37 -4.57
N GLU A 315 -15.28 -31.37 -5.83
CA GLU A 315 -14.70 -30.60 -6.93
C GLU A 315 -15.67 -29.49 -7.35
N VAL A 316 -15.16 -28.41 -7.95
CA VAL A 316 -15.98 -27.30 -8.44
C VAL A 316 -16.12 -27.42 -9.95
N HIS A 317 -17.36 -27.43 -10.43
CA HIS A 317 -17.74 -27.65 -11.81
C HIS A 317 -18.58 -26.49 -12.34
N HIS A 318 -18.54 -26.20 -13.64
CA HIS A 318 -19.39 -25.17 -14.25
C HIS A 318 -20.82 -25.70 -14.44
N ARG A 319 -21.85 -24.94 -14.05
CA ARG A 319 -23.24 -25.42 -14.08
C ARG A 319 -23.79 -25.62 -15.50
N THR A 320 -23.37 -24.77 -16.45
CA THR A 320 -24.15 -24.60 -17.70
C THR A 320 -23.36 -24.83 -18.99
N VAL A 321 -22.04 -24.94 -18.96
CA VAL A 321 -21.26 -25.06 -20.21
C VAL A 321 -20.04 -25.97 -20.04
N ALA A 322 -19.91 -26.96 -20.93
CA ALA A 322 -18.64 -27.64 -21.15
C ALA A 322 -17.63 -26.61 -21.66
N VAL A 323 -16.52 -26.41 -20.95
CA VAL A 323 -15.51 -25.39 -21.28
C VAL A 323 -15.05 -25.45 -22.75
N GLY A 324 -15.11 -26.63 -23.38
CA GLY A 324 -14.78 -26.83 -24.80
C GLY A 324 -15.85 -26.41 -25.84
N LYS A 325 -17.09 -26.10 -25.43
CA LYS A 325 -18.17 -25.63 -26.32
C LYS A 325 -18.47 -24.13 -26.16
N MET A 326 -17.68 -23.40 -25.37
CA MET A 326 -17.84 -21.94 -25.21
C MET A 326 -17.29 -21.20 -26.42
N SER A 327 -18.18 -20.58 -27.21
CA SER A 327 -17.81 -19.61 -28.24
C SER A 327 -17.60 -18.23 -27.61
N GLY A 328 -16.34 -17.78 -27.53
CA GLY A 328 -15.99 -16.43 -27.09
C GLY A 328 -15.81 -16.25 -25.57
N PRO A 329 -15.30 -15.07 -25.15
CA PRO A 329 -15.01 -14.76 -23.75
C PRO A 329 -16.32 -14.70 -22.95
N THR A 330 -16.53 -15.65 -22.04
CA THR A 330 -17.70 -15.69 -21.14
C THR A 330 -17.24 -15.47 -19.69
N ARG A 331 -17.83 -14.50 -19.00
CA ARG A 331 -17.54 -14.18 -17.60
C ARG A 331 -18.17 -15.24 -16.67
N THR A 332 -17.37 -15.95 -15.89
CA THR A 332 -17.84 -16.97 -14.92
C THR A 332 -18.03 -16.36 -13.53
N ARG A 333 -19.27 -16.39 -13.01
CA ARG A 333 -19.62 -16.01 -11.63
C ARG A 333 -19.65 -17.25 -10.73
N LEU A 334 -19.59 -17.08 -9.41
CA LEU A 334 -19.73 -18.20 -8.47
C LEU A 334 -21.09 -18.92 -8.57
N ALA A 335 -22.13 -18.21 -9.03
CA ALA A 335 -23.44 -18.78 -9.33
C ALA A 335 -23.41 -19.71 -10.55
N ASP A 336 -22.45 -19.52 -11.45
CA ASP A 336 -22.24 -20.36 -12.63
C ASP A 336 -21.39 -21.60 -12.28
N LEU A 337 -21.04 -21.79 -11.01
CA LEU A 337 -20.28 -22.91 -10.47
C LEU A 337 -21.09 -23.73 -9.47
N GLN A 338 -20.84 -25.04 -9.44
CA GLN A 338 -21.43 -26.00 -8.52
C GLN A 338 -20.38 -26.91 -7.87
N CYS A 339 -20.55 -27.25 -6.60
CA CYS A 339 -19.75 -28.20 -5.85
C CYS A 339 -20.28 -29.62 -6.05
N LEU A 340 -19.49 -30.52 -6.65
CA LEU A 340 -19.87 -31.90 -6.95
C LEU A 340 -18.88 -32.89 -6.34
N CYS A 341 -19.35 -34.04 -5.86
CA CYS A 341 -18.44 -35.13 -5.48
C CYS A 341 -17.78 -35.74 -6.73
N ALA A 342 -16.64 -36.41 -6.56
CA ALA A 342 -15.91 -37.06 -7.65
C ALA A 342 -16.79 -37.95 -8.56
N ASN A 343 -17.78 -38.66 -7.99
CA ASN A 343 -18.71 -39.48 -8.78
C ASN A 343 -19.68 -38.62 -9.60
N CYS A 344 -20.36 -37.67 -8.97
CA CYS A 344 -21.29 -36.77 -9.65
C CYS A 344 -20.59 -35.91 -10.70
N HIS A 345 -19.35 -35.47 -10.43
CA HIS A 345 -18.55 -34.72 -11.39
C HIS A 345 -18.30 -35.53 -12.66
N ARG A 346 -17.90 -36.81 -12.54
CA ARG A 346 -17.72 -37.72 -13.68
C ARG A 346 -19.02 -38.00 -14.43
N ILE A 347 -20.14 -38.12 -13.74
CA ILE A 347 -21.46 -38.32 -14.37
C ILE A 347 -21.84 -37.08 -15.19
N VAL A 348 -21.70 -35.88 -14.62
CA VAL A 348 -22.00 -34.61 -15.33
C VAL A 348 -21.13 -34.47 -16.59
N HIS A 349 -19.83 -34.77 -16.50
CA HIS A 349 -18.97 -34.78 -17.70
C HIS A 349 -19.43 -35.76 -18.78
N ARG A 350 -20.04 -36.89 -18.42
CA ARG A 350 -20.60 -37.85 -19.40
C ARG A 350 -21.97 -37.42 -19.95
N GLU A 351 -22.79 -36.75 -19.15
CA GLU A 351 -24.09 -36.21 -19.57
C GLU A 351 -23.95 -34.98 -20.50
N MET A 352 -22.81 -34.30 -20.45
CA MET A 352 -22.53 -33.06 -21.21
C MET A 352 -21.65 -33.26 -22.47
N LEU A 353 -21.23 -34.50 -22.77
CA LEU A 353 -20.65 -34.87 -24.07
C LEU A 353 -21.75 -34.81 -25.14
#